data_AF-A0A2D7RYP8-F1
#
_entry.id   AF-A0A2D7RYP8-F1
#
_cell.length_a   1.000
_cell.length_b   1.000
_cell.length_c   1.000
_cell.angle_alpha   90.00
_cell.angle_beta   90.00
_cell.angle_gamma   90.00
#
_symmetry.space_group_name_H-M   'P 1'
#
loop_
_entity.id
_entity.type
_entity.pdbx_description
1 polymer ?
#
loop_
_entity_poly.entity_id
_entity_poly.type
_entity_poly.pdbx_seq_one_letter_code
_entity_poly.pdbx_strand_id
1 'polypeptide(L)'
;MGDPGVRKPATPRRGPRRSTPEADDTRRAWRRNAGRQSAVVENPQADGATPMNDGHTHTHGHGMTGGWERWLAVPTLRAVLVAVTFAAVATIVAVIVLWPTGEGRDAAISNAADLGLVTERVSATVEEQTVGPCSYSSTENPQECREITAILTSGPEDDSLIILPEINTEFQSGIPDLGPGDTIILGFEPATNAYFYADLDRQAPLVWLAILFAIVVFALGRRRGLMALASMAVTVFVLVVFIAPSVLDGNDPVAVAVVAAAVIAFVTLYLTHGVSPTTTVALAGTLGSLFLTLALSWVFFDLTRITGFGAEENLLLPFLAGDIDLAGLLLGGAVIGTLGALDDITVTQVAAVSEIHDRRPDLTVSELVASGIRVGREHIASTVNTLLLAYAGASLPILLLFSVSDQSLANVANTEVVAVEIVRTLCGSIGLVAAVPLTTAMAALVVTGAASPTLPSSDSAPAEEPTLRWEDFGPEDREE
;
A
#
# COMPACT_ATOMS: atom_id res chain seq x y z
N MET A 1 7.42 -78.03 21.77
CA MET A 1 8.01 -76.70 22.02
C MET A 1 7.57 -75.81 20.87
N GLY A 2 6.85 -74.70 20.99
CA GLY A 2 6.40 -73.87 22.10
C GLY A 2 6.13 -72.49 21.47
N ASP A 3 4.87 -72.08 21.45
CA ASP A 3 4.34 -70.81 20.89
C ASP A 3 5.03 -69.57 21.48
N PRO A 4 5.15 -68.47 20.70
CA PRO A 4 4.81 -67.18 21.29
C PRO A 4 4.01 -66.26 20.35
N GLY A 5 2.74 -66.03 20.71
CA GLY A 5 2.42 -64.79 21.42
C GLY A 5 2.05 -63.58 20.57
N VAL A 6 0.79 -63.55 20.13
CA VAL A 6 0.06 -62.38 19.63
C VAL A 6 -0.04 -61.31 20.73
N ARG A 7 0.54 -60.11 20.50
CA ARG A 7 0.35 -58.94 21.38
C ARG A 7 -0.92 -58.17 20.98
N LYS A 8 -1.88 -58.06 21.90
CA LYS A 8 -3.01 -57.12 21.84
C LYS A 8 -2.57 -55.71 22.24
N PRO A 9 -3.13 -54.64 21.65
CA PRO A 9 -2.86 -53.26 22.04
C PRO A 9 -3.58 -52.88 23.34
N ALA A 10 -2.89 -52.09 24.17
CA ALA A 10 -3.36 -51.61 25.47
C ALA A 10 -4.41 -50.50 25.32
N THR A 11 -5.45 -50.57 26.15
CA THR A 11 -6.47 -49.53 26.34
C THR A 11 -5.91 -48.33 27.10
N PRO A 12 -6.25 -47.08 26.73
CA PRO A 12 -5.81 -45.91 27.48
C PRO A 12 -6.68 -45.70 28.73
N ARG A 13 -6.00 -45.55 29.88
CA ARG A 13 -6.58 -45.17 31.17
C ARG A 13 -7.18 -43.76 31.10
N ARG A 14 -8.46 -43.61 31.46
CA ARG A 14 -9.14 -42.33 31.71
C ARG A 14 -8.55 -41.65 32.96
N GLY A 15 -7.95 -40.47 32.79
CA GLY A 15 -7.65 -39.54 33.88
C GLY A 15 -8.88 -38.75 34.33
N PRO A 16 -8.85 -38.11 35.52
CA PRO A 16 -10.01 -37.44 36.09
C PRO A 16 -10.33 -36.12 35.38
N ARG A 17 -11.63 -35.89 35.12
CA ARG A 17 -12.18 -34.64 34.59
C ARG A 17 -11.89 -33.49 35.55
N ARG A 18 -11.15 -32.48 35.09
CA ARG A 18 -11.14 -31.14 35.70
C ARG A 18 -12.39 -30.38 35.22
N SER A 19 -13.22 -29.99 36.18
CA SER A 19 -14.36 -29.09 36.01
C SER A 19 -13.87 -27.65 35.80
N THR A 20 -14.24 -27.05 34.68
CA THR A 20 -14.13 -25.60 34.42
C THR A 20 -15.31 -24.87 35.07
N PRO A 21 -15.13 -23.74 35.78
CA PRO A 21 -16.25 -22.93 36.25
C PRO A 21 -16.77 -21.97 35.18
N GLU A 22 -18.10 -21.90 35.09
CA GLU A 22 -18.96 -20.73 34.85
C GLU A 22 -18.63 -19.73 33.72
N ALA A 23 -19.39 -19.87 32.62
CA ALA A 23 -19.55 -18.86 31.57
C ALA A 23 -20.78 -17.92 31.81
N ASP A 24 -21.41 -17.98 32.99
CA ASP A 24 -22.67 -17.27 33.28
C ASP A 24 -22.53 -15.98 34.12
N ASP A 25 -21.34 -15.72 34.70
CA ASP A 25 -21.13 -14.57 35.58
C ASP A 25 -20.68 -13.29 34.84
N THR A 26 -20.09 -13.43 33.65
CA THR A 26 -19.61 -12.28 32.85
C THR A 26 -20.73 -11.52 32.13
N ARG A 27 -21.91 -12.14 31.93
CA ARG A 27 -23.08 -11.48 31.31
C ARG A 27 -23.88 -10.59 32.28
N ARG A 28 -23.74 -10.77 33.60
CA ARG A 28 -24.45 -9.96 34.60
C ARG A 28 -23.71 -8.67 34.99
N ALA A 29 -22.38 -8.64 34.83
CA ALA A 29 -21.57 -7.45 35.09
C ALA A 29 -21.74 -6.36 34.00
N TRP A 30 -21.92 -6.75 32.73
CA TRP A 30 -22.08 -5.79 31.62
C TRP A 30 -23.42 -5.06 31.60
N ARG A 31 -24.51 -5.68 32.10
CA ARG A 31 -25.85 -5.07 32.10
C ARG A 31 -26.09 -4.02 33.19
N ARG A 32 -25.20 -3.90 34.20
CA ARG A 32 -25.37 -2.91 35.29
C ARG A 32 -24.70 -1.55 35.01
N ASN A 33 -23.76 -1.47 34.06
CA ASN A 33 -23.07 -0.21 33.74
C ASN A 33 -23.64 0.57 32.54
N ALA A 34 -24.54 -0.03 31.74
CA ALA A 34 -25.12 0.61 30.56
C ALA A 34 -26.34 1.51 30.84
N GLY A 35 -26.77 1.66 32.11
CA GLY A 35 -28.02 2.36 32.48
C GLY A 35 -27.85 3.68 33.23
N ARG A 36 -26.66 4.29 33.26
CA ARG A 36 -26.37 5.41 34.19
C ARG A 36 -25.75 6.68 33.60
N GLN A 37 -25.94 6.93 32.31
CA GLN A 37 -25.62 8.23 31.70
C GLN A 37 -26.71 8.64 30.70
N SER A 38 -27.86 9.05 31.23
CA SER A 38 -28.88 9.81 30.51
C SER A 38 -29.67 10.58 31.56
N ALA A 39 -29.09 11.68 32.04
CA ALA A 39 -29.79 12.68 32.83
C ALA A 39 -29.70 13.99 32.06
N VAL A 40 -30.77 14.24 31.30
CA VAL A 40 -31.12 15.53 30.69
C VAL A 40 -31.29 16.54 31.83
N VAL A 41 -30.56 17.65 31.76
CA VAL A 41 -30.81 18.82 32.60
C VAL A 41 -31.54 19.83 31.72
N GLU A 42 -32.86 19.92 31.90
CA GLU A 42 -33.68 21.05 31.47
C GLU A 42 -33.50 22.20 32.47
N ASN A 43 -33.36 23.43 31.97
CA ASN A 43 -33.64 24.65 32.74
C ASN A 43 -34.18 25.75 31.79
N PRO A 44 -35.06 26.65 32.25
CA PRO A 44 -36.06 27.32 31.42
C PRO A 44 -35.63 28.69 30.87
N GLN A 45 -36.46 29.17 29.94
CA GLN A 45 -36.46 30.45 29.22
C GLN A 45 -36.09 31.69 30.05
N ALA A 46 -35.33 32.59 29.42
CA ALA A 46 -35.40 34.03 29.63
C ALA A 46 -35.20 34.76 28.27
N ASP A 47 -36.12 35.68 27.98
CA ASP A 47 -36.20 36.51 26.78
C ASP A 47 -35.13 37.62 26.71
N GLY A 48 -34.81 38.09 25.49
CA GLY A 48 -34.44 39.49 25.24
C GLY A 48 -33.09 39.81 24.55
N ALA A 49 -33.14 39.98 23.22
CA ALA A 49 -32.43 40.96 22.36
C ALA A 49 -30.90 41.22 22.49
N THR A 50 -30.12 40.87 21.46
CA THR A 50 -29.45 41.76 20.44
C THR A 50 -28.36 40.98 19.66
N PRO A 51 -28.08 41.30 18.38
CA PRO A 51 -27.15 40.52 17.55
C PRO A 51 -25.79 41.24 17.40
N MET A 52 -24.68 40.57 17.76
CA MET A 52 -23.32 40.85 17.28
C MET A 52 -22.31 39.89 17.94
N ASN A 53 -21.70 39.00 17.16
CA ASN A 53 -20.24 38.92 16.94
C ASN A 53 -19.83 37.62 16.25
N ASP A 54 -19.20 37.78 15.09
CA ASP A 54 -18.04 37.06 14.58
C ASP A 54 -17.83 35.62 15.09
N GLY A 55 -18.38 34.68 14.33
CA GLY A 55 -17.95 33.29 14.38
C GLY A 55 -16.52 33.15 13.84
N HIS A 56 -15.54 33.29 14.73
CA HIS A 56 -14.18 32.84 14.44
C HIS A 56 -14.17 31.31 14.29
N THR A 57 -14.19 30.83 13.05
CA THR A 57 -13.85 29.44 12.74
C THR A 57 -12.37 29.22 13.03
N HIS A 58 -12.07 28.59 14.16
CA HIS A 58 -10.72 28.08 14.44
C HIS A 58 -10.44 26.88 13.53
N THR A 59 -9.78 27.13 12.41
CA THR A 59 -9.11 26.07 11.64
C THR A 59 -7.88 25.62 12.42
N HIS A 60 -7.94 24.42 13.01
CA HIS A 60 -6.75 23.73 13.52
C HIS A 60 -5.84 23.35 12.35
N GLY A 61 -4.98 24.28 11.93
CA GLY A 61 -3.87 23.97 11.04
C GLY A 61 -2.81 23.21 11.83
N HIS A 62 -2.53 21.97 11.45
CA HIS A 62 -1.38 21.19 11.94
C HIS A 62 -0.04 21.69 11.33
N GLY A 63 0.03 22.98 11.01
CA GLY A 63 1.25 23.62 10.56
C GLY A 63 1.92 24.27 11.77
N MET A 64 3.22 24.03 11.92
CA MET A 64 4.06 24.74 12.88
C MET A 64 3.73 26.23 12.92
N THR A 65 3.72 26.82 14.12
CA THR A 65 3.33 28.21 14.34
C THR A 65 4.36 29.18 13.75
N GLY A 66 4.10 29.60 12.51
CA GLY A 66 4.88 30.61 11.79
C GLY A 66 4.73 30.45 10.28
N GLY A 67 4.49 31.54 9.56
CA GLY A 67 4.48 31.53 8.09
C GLY A 67 5.83 31.12 7.50
N TRP A 68 5.85 30.79 6.20
CA TRP A 68 7.06 30.39 5.45
C TRP A 68 8.26 31.34 5.64
N GLU A 69 8.00 32.62 5.87
CA GLU A 69 9.02 33.65 6.14
C GLU A 69 9.91 33.32 7.35
N ARG A 70 9.33 32.79 8.43
CA ARG A 70 10.08 32.41 9.65
C ARG A 70 10.97 31.20 9.38
N TRP A 71 10.42 30.23 8.67
CA TRP A 71 11.09 28.95 8.38
C TRP A 71 12.21 29.12 7.35
N LEU A 72 12.04 30.02 6.39
CA LEU A 72 13.07 30.38 5.43
C LEU A 72 14.29 31.02 6.09
N ALA A 73 14.27 31.46 7.35
CA ALA A 73 15.48 31.91 8.04
C ALA A 73 16.44 30.76 8.40
N VAL A 74 15.95 29.52 8.44
CA VAL A 74 16.73 28.35 8.84
C VAL A 74 17.61 27.84 7.68
N PRO A 75 18.95 27.77 7.84
CA PRO A 75 19.85 27.39 6.75
C PRO A 75 19.65 25.94 6.29
N THR A 76 19.31 25.04 7.20
CA THR A 76 19.05 23.62 6.90
C THR A 76 17.79 23.46 6.06
N LEU A 77 16.71 24.19 6.37
CA LEU A 77 15.51 24.17 5.55
C LEU A 77 15.76 24.75 4.15
N ARG A 78 16.56 25.82 4.02
CA ARG A 78 16.96 26.34 2.69
C ARG A 78 17.69 25.29 1.87
N ALA A 79 18.64 24.58 2.48
CA ALA A 79 19.37 23.50 1.81
C ALA A 79 18.42 22.38 1.36
N VAL A 80 17.49 21.97 2.22
CA VAL A 80 16.44 20.99 1.89
C VAL A 80 15.57 21.48 0.73
N LEU A 81 15.10 22.73 0.77
CA LEU A 81 14.29 23.31 -0.30
C LEU A 81 15.04 23.38 -1.63
N VAL A 82 16.31 23.78 -1.63
CA VAL A 82 17.15 23.79 -2.83
C VAL A 82 17.31 22.39 -3.39
N ALA A 83 17.62 21.40 -2.53
CA ALA A 83 17.77 20.01 -2.94
C ALA A 83 16.46 19.43 -3.52
N VAL A 84 15.32 19.65 -2.84
CA VAL A 84 14.01 19.19 -3.29
C VAL A 84 13.58 19.90 -4.58
N THR A 85 13.86 21.20 -4.72
CA THR A 85 13.56 21.94 -5.96
C THR A 85 14.42 21.43 -7.13
N PHE A 86 15.70 21.19 -6.90
CA PHE A 86 16.58 20.58 -7.89
C PHE A 86 16.08 19.19 -8.31
N ALA A 87 15.70 18.35 -7.34
CA ALA A 87 15.12 17.04 -7.59
C ALA A 87 13.79 17.13 -8.36
N ALA A 88 12.94 18.12 -8.06
CA ALA A 88 11.70 18.35 -8.78
C ALA A 88 11.96 18.73 -10.24
N VAL A 89 12.88 19.66 -10.50
CA VAL A 89 13.27 20.06 -11.86
C VAL A 89 13.87 18.89 -12.62
N ALA A 90 14.78 18.13 -11.99
CA ALA A 90 15.37 16.94 -12.60
C ALA A 90 14.29 15.88 -12.92
N THR A 91 13.33 15.69 -12.03
CA THR A 91 12.20 14.77 -12.24
C THR A 91 11.34 15.21 -13.41
N ILE A 92 10.99 16.51 -13.51
CA ILE A 92 10.19 17.04 -14.62
C ILE A 92 10.92 16.85 -15.96
N VAL A 93 12.22 17.20 -16.02
CA VAL A 93 13.03 17.00 -17.22
C VAL A 93 13.09 15.51 -17.59
N ALA A 94 13.30 14.64 -16.61
CA ALA A 94 13.39 13.20 -16.85
C ALA A 94 12.05 12.60 -17.30
N VAL A 95 10.91 13.07 -16.77
CA VAL A 95 9.57 12.69 -17.26
C VAL A 95 9.39 13.08 -18.71
N ILE A 96 9.83 14.28 -19.11
CA ILE A 96 9.74 14.73 -20.51
C ILE A 96 10.64 13.89 -21.42
N VAL A 97 11.85 13.56 -20.97
CA VAL A 97 12.81 12.76 -21.74
C VAL A 97 12.36 11.30 -21.88
N LEU A 98 11.79 10.72 -20.82
CA LEU A 98 11.35 9.32 -20.79
C LEU A 98 9.85 9.17 -21.10
N TRP A 99 9.20 10.23 -21.61
CA TRP A 99 7.77 10.19 -21.89
C TRP A 99 7.51 9.18 -23.02
N PRO A 100 6.55 8.25 -22.84
CA PRO A 100 6.23 7.27 -23.86
C PRO A 100 5.66 7.94 -25.12
N THR A 101 6.18 7.53 -26.26
CA THR A 101 5.63 7.77 -27.60
C THR A 101 4.42 6.88 -27.88
N GLY A 102 4.38 5.68 -27.29
CA GLY A 102 3.34 4.67 -27.50
C GLY A 102 3.64 3.68 -28.64
N GLU A 103 4.66 3.94 -29.46
CA GLU A 103 5.02 3.09 -30.60
C GLU A 103 5.44 1.68 -30.17
N GLY A 104 6.19 1.56 -29.07
CA GLY A 104 6.62 0.28 -28.53
C GLY A 104 5.46 -0.52 -27.92
N ARG A 105 4.51 0.15 -27.29
CA ARG A 105 3.26 -0.49 -26.83
C ARG A 105 2.44 -1.03 -27.99
N ASP A 106 2.25 -0.24 -29.05
CA ASP A 106 1.47 -0.67 -30.22
C ASP A 106 2.15 -1.81 -30.96
N ALA A 107 3.48 -1.76 -31.09
CA ALA A 107 4.28 -2.86 -31.61
C ALA A 107 4.14 -4.13 -30.75
N ALA A 108 4.17 -4.00 -29.42
CA ALA A 108 3.98 -5.13 -28.52
C ALA A 108 2.60 -5.78 -28.64
N ILE A 109 1.55 -4.97 -28.82
CA ILE A 109 0.19 -5.46 -29.09
C ILE A 109 0.15 -6.20 -30.43
N SER A 110 0.79 -5.67 -31.47
CA SER A 110 0.88 -6.32 -32.78
C SER A 110 1.62 -7.66 -32.70
N ASN A 111 2.79 -7.70 -32.07
CA ASN A 111 3.57 -8.94 -31.90
C ASN A 111 2.80 -9.98 -31.09
N ALA A 112 2.09 -9.54 -30.05
CA ALA A 112 1.24 -10.42 -29.26
C ALA A 112 0.07 -10.97 -30.11
N ALA A 113 -0.50 -10.18 -31.03
CA ALA A 113 -1.50 -10.67 -31.97
C ALA A 113 -0.91 -11.69 -32.96
N ASP A 114 0.29 -11.44 -33.50
CA ASP A 114 0.99 -12.36 -34.40
C ASP A 114 1.34 -13.70 -33.73
N LEU A 115 1.56 -13.69 -32.41
CA LEU A 115 1.79 -14.88 -31.60
C LEU A 115 0.50 -15.57 -31.13
N GLY A 116 -0.68 -15.06 -31.51
CA GLY A 116 -1.98 -15.58 -31.05
C GLY A 116 -2.26 -15.37 -29.56
N LEU A 117 -1.55 -14.43 -28.92
CA LEU A 117 -1.70 -14.09 -27.51
C LEU A 117 -2.76 -13.00 -27.26
N VAL A 118 -3.04 -12.19 -28.29
CA VAL A 118 -4.14 -11.21 -28.26
C VAL A 118 -5.35 -11.83 -28.93
N THR A 119 -6.28 -12.30 -28.11
CA THR A 119 -7.62 -12.66 -28.56
C THR A 119 -8.57 -11.52 -28.28
N GLU A 120 -9.47 -11.26 -29.23
CA GLU A 120 -10.57 -10.34 -29.00
C GLU A 120 -11.41 -10.92 -27.86
N ARG A 121 -11.58 -10.13 -26.80
CA ARG A 121 -12.33 -10.54 -25.62
C ARG A 121 -13.74 -10.02 -25.73
N VAL A 122 -14.70 -10.93 -25.71
CA VAL A 122 -16.13 -10.62 -25.71
C VAL A 122 -16.78 -11.14 -24.43
N SER A 123 -17.84 -10.48 -23.99
CA SER A 123 -18.61 -10.88 -22.82
C SER A 123 -19.72 -11.82 -23.25
N ALA A 124 -20.03 -12.81 -22.41
CA ALA A 124 -21.13 -13.74 -22.65
C ALA A 124 -21.81 -14.13 -21.33
N THR A 125 -23.04 -14.62 -21.44
CA THR A 125 -23.79 -15.20 -20.32
C THR A 125 -24.03 -16.68 -20.58
N VAL A 126 -23.68 -17.52 -19.63
CA VAL A 126 -23.88 -18.97 -19.70
C VAL A 126 -25.38 -19.26 -19.73
N GLU A 127 -25.83 -20.00 -20.74
CA GLU A 127 -27.20 -20.50 -20.84
C GLU A 127 -27.30 -21.89 -20.22
N GLU A 128 -26.42 -22.79 -20.65
CA GLU A 128 -26.41 -24.17 -20.24
C GLU A 128 -24.97 -24.71 -20.19
N GLN A 129 -24.72 -25.60 -19.23
CA GLN A 129 -23.50 -26.38 -19.15
C GLN A 129 -23.89 -27.85 -19.04
N THR A 130 -23.39 -28.69 -19.95
CA THR A 130 -23.58 -30.14 -19.89
C THR A 130 -22.24 -30.86 -19.72
N VAL A 131 -22.25 -31.99 -19.04
CA VAL A 131 -21.09 -32.87 -18.89
C VAL A 131 -21.46 -34.24 -19.44
N GLY A 132 -20.64 -34.75 -20.35
CA GLY A 132 -20.86 -36.02 -21.03
C GLY A 132 -19.55 -36.65 -21.50
N PRO A 133 -19.58 -37.83 -22.14
CA PRO A 133 -18.39 -38.40 -22.74
C PRO A 133 -17.87 -37.49 -23.86
N CYS A 134 -16.56 -37.21 -23.89
CA CYS A 134 -15.94 -36.48 -25.00
C CYS A 134 -16.22 -37.18 -26.34
N SER A 135 -16.34 -36.43 -27.43
CA SER A 135 -16.52 -36.99 -28.78
C SER A 135 -15.43 -37.99 -29.20
N TYR A 136 -14.22 -37.86 -28.63
CA TYR A 136 -13.06 -38.74 -28.84
C TYR A 136 -12.83 -39.75 -27.69
N SER A 137 -13.75 -39.84 -26.74
CA SER A 137 -13.72 -40.80 -25.64
C SER A 137 -13.87 -42.25 -26.14
N SER A 138 -13.22 -43.20 -25.48
CA SER A 138 -13.28 -44.63 -25.83
C SER A 138 -13.53 -45.50 -24.59
N THR A 139 -13.99 -46.74 -24.79
CA THR A 139 -14.24 -47.66 -23.65
C THR A 139 -12.97 -48.05 -22.89
N GLU A 140 -11.80 -47.97 -23.54
CA GLU A 140 -10.50 -48.27 -22.92
C GLU A 140 -9.90 -47.05 -22.20
N ASN A 141 -10.30 -45.83 -22.59
CA ASN A 141 -9.88 -44.58 -21.98
C ASN A 141 -11.09 -43.62 -21.90
N PRO A 142 -11.98 -43.81 -20.91
CA PRO A 142 -13.18 -42.99 -20.78
C PRO A 142 -12.79 -41.59 -20.31
N GLN A 143 -13.20 -40.59 -21.08
CA GLN A 143 -12.96 -39.18 -20.79
C GLN A 143 -14.28 -38.40 -20.78
N GLU A 144 -14.41 -37.49 -19.83
CA GLU A 144 -15.55 -36.58 -19.70
C GLU A 144 -15.18 -35.21 -20.24
N CYS A 145 -16.09 -34.66 -21.05
CA CYS A 145 -16.00 -33.32 -21.57
C CYS A 145 -17.19 -32.51 -21.10
N ARG A 146 -16.94 -31.22 -20.98
CA ARG A 146 -17.92 -30.20 -20.68
C ARG A 146 -18.21 -29.42 -21.95
N GLU A 147 -19.48 -29.25 -22.25
CA GLU A 147 -19.98 -28.37 -23.29
C GLU A 147 -20.64 -27.16 -22.61
N ILE A 148 -20.26 -25.96 -23.05
CA ILE A 148 -20.79 -24.71 -22.51
C ILE A 148 -21.49 -23.99 -23.66
N THR A 149 -22.77 -23.72 -23.46
CA THR A 149 -23.57 -22.87 -24.33
C THR A 149 -23.70 -21.50 -23.68
N ALA A 150 -23.37 -20.45 -24.43
CA ALA A 150 -23.42 -19.08 -23.93
C ALA A 150 -24.02 -18.13 -24.96
N ILE A 151 -24.68 -17.09 -24.48
CA ILE A 151 -25.22 -16.00 -25.29
C ILE A 151 -24.22 -14.84 -25.21
N LEU A 152 -23.76 -14.35 -26.37
CA LEU A 152 -22.90 -13.17 -26.43
C LEU A 152 -23.65 -11.93 -25.95
N THR A 153 -23.00 -11.12 -25.13
CA THR A 153 -23.53 -9.84 -24.60
C THR A 153 -22.73 -8.62 -25.03
N SER A 154 -21.67 -8.84 -25.81
CA SER A 154 -20.91 -7.80 -26.50
C SER A 154 -20.20 -8.37 -27.72
N GLY A 155 -19.80 -7.47 -28.64
CA GLY A 155 -19.11 -7.84 -29.88
C GLY A 155 -20.02 -7.77 -31.12
N PRO A 156 -19.50 -8.16 -32.29
CA PRO A 156 -20.21 -8.05 -33.57
C PRO A 156 -21.41 -9.01 -33.70
N GLU A 157 -21.44 -10.08 -32.90
CA GLU A 157 -22.50 -11.10 -32.87
C GLU A 157 -23.30 -11.07 -31.56
N ASP A 158 -23.55 -9.87 -31.04
CA ASP A 158 -24.36 -9.65 -29.82
C ASP A 158 -25.72 -10.36 -29.91
N ASP A 159 -26.20 -10.88 -28.77
CA ASP A 159 -27.38 -11.74 -28.63
C ASP A 159 -27.33 -13.08 -29.38
N SER A 160 -26.19 -13.47 -29.96
CA SER A 160 -26.06 -14.79 -30.60
C SER A 160 -25.73 -15.89 -29.59
N LEU A 161 -26.28 -17.08 -29.86
CA LEU A 161 -26.03 -18.29 -29.07
C LEU A 161 -24.85 -19.04 -29.68
N ILE A 162 -23.83 -19.26 -28.87
CA ILE A 162 -22.62 -19.98 -29.25
C ILE A 162 -22.41 -21.22 -28.40
N ILE A 163 -21.79 -22.23 -28.99
CA ILE A 163 -21.38 -23.45 -28.29
C ILE A 163 -19.85 -23.46 -28.29
N LEU A 164 -19.25 -23.52 -27.10
CA LEU A 164 -17.80 -23.59 -26.97
C LEU A 164 -17.30 -24.99 -27.31
N PRO A 165 -16.04 -25.12 -27.78
CA PRO A 165 -15.40 -26.43 -27.99
C PRO A 165 -15.44 -27.30 -26.72
N GLU A 166 -15.51 -28.63 -26.92
CA GLU A 166 -15.50 -29.60 -25.81
C GLU A 166 -14.26 -29.42 -24.92
N ILE A 167 -14.49 -29.16 -23.63
CA ILE A 167 -13.45 -28.98 -22.62
C ILE A 167 -13.28 -30.29 -21.85
N ASN A 168 -12.12 -30.92 -21.94
CA ASN A 168 -11.84 -32.13 -21.17
C ASN A 168 -11.71 -31.81 -19.68
N THR A 169 -12.53 -32.43 -18.84
CA THR A 169 -12.61 -32.13 -17.40
C THR A 169 -11.39 -32.60 -16.61
N GLU A 170 -10.64 -33.58 -17.12
CA GLU A 170 -9.42 -34.10 -16.47
C GLU A 170 -8.20 -33.21 -16.78
N PHE A 171 -8.04 -32.79 -18.04
CA PHE A 171 -6.87 -32.02 -18.47
C PHE A 171 -7.05 -30.50 -18.31
N GLN A 172 -8.28 -29.99 -18.32
CA GLN A 172 -8.59 -28.55 -18.22
C GLN A 172 -9.41 -28.25 -16.96
N SER A 173 -8.91 -28.68 -15.80
CA SER A 173 -9.54 -28.46 -14.48
C SER A 173 -9.54 -27.00 -14.01
N GLY A 174 -8.93 -26.08 -14.75
CA GLY A 174 -8.89 -24.65 -14.45
C GLY A 174 -10.21 -23.91 -14.71
N ILE A 175 -11.17 -24.53 -15.40
CA ILE A 175 -12.48 -23.92 -15.69
C ILE A 175 -13.44 -24.25 -14.54
N PRO A 176 -13.97 -23.24 -13.81
CA PRO A 176 -14.87 -23.47 -12.69
C PRO A 176 -16.20 -24.08 -13.16
N ASP A 177 -16.97 -24.66 -12.25
CA ASP A 177 -18.34 -25.09 -12.55
C ASP A 177 -19.23 -23.86 -12.80
N LEU A 178 -19.79 -23.74 -14.01
CA LEU A 178 -20.58 -22.60 -14.43
C LEU A 178 -22.07 -22.91 -14.35
N GLY A 179 -22.84 -22.00 -13.76
CA GLY A 179 -24.30 -22.06 -13.72
C GLY A 179 -24.95 -21.20 -14.81
N PRO A 180 -26.21 -21.49 -15.18
CA PRO A 180 -27.01 -20.59 -16.00
C PRO A 180 -27.07 -19.19 -15.39
N GLY A 181 -26.78 -18.17 -16.20
CA GLY A 181 -26.72 -16.77 -15.79
C GLY A 181 -25.32 -16.27 -15.37
N ASP A 182 -24.32 -17.15 -15.29
CA ASP A 182 -22.94 -16.71 -15.00
C ASP A 182 -22.39 -15.87 -16.15
N THR A 183 -21.67 -14.81 -15.80
CA THR A 183 -21.02 -13.92 -16.77
C THR A 183 -19.58 -14.35 -16.99
N ILE A 184 -19.25 -14.59 -18.26
CA ILE A 184 -17.95 -15.10 -18.68
C ILE A 184 -17.35 -14.21 -19.75
N ILE A 185 -16.03 -14.27 -19.85
CA ILE A 185 -15.25 -13.65 -20.91
C ILE A 185 -14.79 -14.75 -21.85
N LEU A 186 -15.04 -14.55 -23.14
CA LEU A 186 -14.64 -15.44 -24.20
C LEU A 186 -13.54 -14.80 -25.02
N GLY A 187 -12.56 -15.61 -25.41
CA GLY A 187 -11.62 -15.25 -26.46
C GLY A 187 -12.18 -15.65 -27.82
N PHE A 188 -12.01 -14.78 -28.82
CA PHE A 188 -12.30 -15.08 -30.21
C PHE A 188 -10.99 -15.26 -30.98
N GLU A 189 -10.90 -16.39 -31.70
CA GLU A 189 -9.79 -16.71 -32.61
C GLU A 189 -10.23 -16.52 -34.07
N PRO A 190 -9.80 -15.44 -34.74
CA PRO A 190 -10.25 -15.13 -36.10
C PRO A 190 -9.84 -16.18 -37.14
N ALA A 191 -8.70 -16.87 -36.94
CA ALA A 191 -8.20 -17.83 -37.91
C ALA A 191 -9.08 -19.09 -38.03
N THR A 192 -9.69 -19.50 -36.91
CA THR A 192 -10.59 -20.66 -36.84
C THR A 192 -12.06 -20.28 -36.74
N ASN A 193 -12.34 -18.98 -36.58
CA ASN A 193 -13.67 -18.44 -36.28
C ASN A 193 -14.32 -19.15 -35.08
N ALA A 194 -13.53 -19.37 -34.04
CA ALA A 194 -13.94 -20.11 -32.85
C ALA A 194 -13.86 -19.24 -31.60
N TYR A 195 -14.87 -19.39 -30.74
CA TYR A 195 -14.86 -18.84 -29.39
C TYR A 195 -14.33 -19.88 -28.41
N PHE A 196 -13.58 -19.46 -27.41
CA PHE A 196 -13.14 -20.32 -26.32
C PHE A 196 -13.27 -19.59 -24.98
N TYR A 197 -13.41 -20.36 -23.91
CA TYR A 197 -13.47 -19.82 -22.56
C TYR A 197 -12.14 -19.13 -22.21
N ALA A 198 -12.19 -17.83 -21.88
CA ALA A 198 -11.01 -17.10 -21.44
C ALA A 198 -10.98 -16.94 -19.92
N ASP A 199 -12.05 -16.42 -19.31
CA ASP A 199 -12.14 -16.24 -17.84
C ASP A 199 -13.58 -15.95 -17.37
N LEU A 200 -13.79 -15.79 -16.06
CA LEU A 200 -15.01 -15.21 -15.48
C LEU A 200 -14.99 -13.67 -15.55
N ASP A 201 -16.16 -13.06 -15.76
CA ASP A 201 -16.31 -11.62 -15.57
C ASP A 201 -16.38 -11.27 -14.07
N ARG A 202 -15.33 -10.62 -13.56
CA ARG A 202 -15.23 -10.17 -12.17
C ARG A 202 -15.37 -8.65 -12.04
N GLN A 203 -15.72 -7.94 -13.11
CA GLN A 203 -15.73 -6.48 -13.11
C GLN A 203 -16.73 -5.92 -12.08
N ALA A 204 -17.96 -6.45 -12.06
CA ALA A 204 -18.99 -6.00 -11.12
C ALA A 204 -18.60 -6.19 -9.63
N PRO A 205 -18.22 -7.39 -9.15
CA PRO A 205 -17.83 -7.56 -7.75
C PRO A 205 -16.58 -6.75 -7.37
N LEU A 206 -15.61 -6.58 -8.28
CA LEU A 206 -14.45 -5.73 -8.03
C LEU A 206 -14.82 -4.25 -7.88
N VAL A 207 -15.73 -3.74 -8.71
CA VAL A 207 -16.25 -2.37 -8.59
C VAL A 207 -17.00 -2.18 -7.27
N TRP A 208 -17.83 -3.14 -6.85
CA TRP A 208 -18.52 -3.08 -5.56
C TRP A 208 -17.53 -3.05 -4.39
N LEU A 209 -16.48 -3.86 -4.44
CA LEU A 209 -15.43 -3.86 -3.42
C LEU A 209 -14.68 -2.52 -3.39
N ALA A 210 -14.35 -1.94 -4.56
CA ALA A 210 -13.71 -0.64 -4.65
C ALA A 210 -14.57 0.49 -4.07
N ILE A 211 -15.89 0.47 -4.34
CA ILE A 211 -16.84 1.43 -3.75
C ILE A 211 -16.92 1.26 -2.24
N LEU A 212 -17.03 0.04 -1.74
CA LEU A 212 -17.06 -0.25 -0.30
C LEU A 212 -15.79 0.28 0.38
N PHE A 213 -14.61 -0.01 -0.21
CA PHE A 213 -13.34 0.49 0.28
C PHE A 213 -13.31 2.02 0.34
N ALA A 214 -13.74 2.70 -0.74
CA ALA A 214 -13.79 4.15 -0.81
C ALA A 214 -14.73 4.75 0.26
N ILE A 215 -15.90 4.14 0.50
CA ILE A 215 -16.84 4.55 1.54
C ILE A 215 -16.22 4.44 2.93
N VAL A 216 -15.55 3.32 3.24
CA VAL A 216 -14.90 3.11 4.55
C VAL A 216 -13.78 4.13 4.77
N VAL A 217 -12.91 4.32 3.77
CA VAL A 217 -11.81 5.29 3.85
C VAL A 217 -12.35 6.72 4.00
N PHE A 218 -13.41 7.07 3.26
CA PHE A 218 -14.06 8.36 3.39
C PHE A 218 -14.72 8.55 4.77
N ALA A 219 -15.40 7.54 5.28
CA ALA A 219 -16.09 7.61 6.57
C ALA A 219 -15.10 7.82 7.73
N LEU A 220 -13.95 7.12 7.71
CA LEU A 220 -12.92 7.24 8.75
C LEU A 220 -12.03 8.47 8.55
N GLY A 221 -11.54 8.72 7.33
CA GLY A 221 -10.55 9.75 7.03
C GLY A 221 -11.14 11.09 6.56
N ARG A 222 -12.42 11.16 6.24
CA ARG A 222 -13.12 12.36 5.72
C ARG A 222 -12.38 12.93 4.51
N ARG A 223 -12.05 14.23 4.53
CA ARG A 223 -11.27 14.90 3.46
C ARG A 223 -9.88 14.30 3.27
N ARG A 224 -9.22 13.87 4.36
CA ARG A 224 -7.90 13.20 4.27
C ARG A 224 -8.04 11.83 3.60
N GLY A 225 -9.14 11.13 3.88
CA GLY A 225 -9.51 9.89 3.19
C GLY A 225 -9.66 10.08 1.68
N LEU A 226 -10.32 11.16 1.22
CA LEU A 226 -10.41 11.48 -0.22
C LEU A 226 -9.03 11.73 -0.84
N MET A 227 -8.15 12.46 -0.16
CA MET A 227 -6.80 12.71 -0.68
C MET A 227 -5.97 11.43 -0.75
N ALA A 228 -6.15 10.50 0.19
CA ALA A 228 -5.52 9.19 0.16
C ALA A 228 -6.02 8.31 -1.01
N LEU A 229 -7.31 8.37 -1.34
CA LEU A 229 -7.84 7.69 -2.52
C LEU A 229 -7.32 8.33 -3.82
N ALA A 230 -7.23 9.66 -3.86
CA ALA A 230 -6.68 10.37 -5.00
C ALA A 230 -5.18 10.07 -5.20
N SER A 231 -4.39 9.99 -4.12
CA SER A 231 -2.97 9.62 -4.19
C SER A 231 -2.79 8.17 -4.68
N MET A 232 -3.64 7.24 -4.24
CA MET A 232 -3.66 5.87 -4.77
C MET A 232 -3.96 5.84 -6.28
N ALA A 233 -4.94 6.63 -6.73
CA ALA A 233 -5.28 6.73 -8.15
C ALA A 233 -4.12 7.32 -8.98
N VAL A 234 -3.41 8.32 -8.45
CA VAL A 234 -2.20 8.87 -9.08
C VAL A 234 -1.12 7.80 -9.22
N THR A 235 -0.87 6.99 -8.19
CA THR A 235 0.11 5.91 -8.25
C THR A 235 -0.24 4.94 -9.38
N VAL A 236 -1.48 4.44 -9.43
CA VAL A 236 -1.95 3.54 -10.50
C VAL A 236 -1.82 4.21 -11.87
N PHE A 237 -2.18 5.48 -11.98
CA PHE A 237 -2.03 6.24 -13.22
C PHE A 237 -0.57 6.29 -13.69
N VAL A 238 0.39 6.59 -12.80
CA VAL A 238 1.82 6.61 -13.16
C VAL A 238 2.30 5.20 -13.58
N LEU A 239 1.87 4.14 -12.91
CA LEU A 239 2.23 2.77 -13.29
C LEU A 239 1.74 2.42 -14.70
N VAL A 240 0.47 2.73 -15.01
CA VAL A 240 -0.20 2.28 -16.25
C VAL A 240 0.08 3.22 -17.43
N VAL A 241 0.16 4.54 -17.20
CA VAL A 241 0.25 5.56 -18.26
C VAL A 241 1.69 6.02 -18.49
N PHE A 242 2.58 5.86 -17.51
CA PHE A 242 3.98 6.26 -17.66
C PHE A 242 4.93 5.05 -17.67
N ILE A 243 4.98 4.25 -16.59
CA ILE A 243 5.99 3.17 -16.49
C ILE A 243 5.82 2.12 -17.59
N ALA A 244 4.65 1.48 -17.65
CA ALA A 244 4.41 0.38 -18.60
C ALA A 244 4.69 0.79 -20.06
N PRO A 245 4.09 1.85 -20.61
CA PRO A 245 4.38 2.26 -21.98
C PRO A 245 5.80 2.79 -22.18
N SER A 246 6.42 3.46 -21.20
CA SER A 246 7.79 3.96 -21.35
C SER A 246 8.82 2.83 -21.43
N VAL A 247 8.64 1.77 -20.64
CA VAL A 247 9.46 0.56 -20.72
C VAL A 247 9.24 -0.20 -22.03
N LEU A 248 7.98 -0.29 -22.50
CA LEU A 248 7.67 -0.91 -23.79
C LEU A 248 8.26 -0.14 -24.98
N ASP A 249 8.46 1.17 -24.84
CA ASP A 249 9.19 2.00 -25.82
C ASP A 249 10.72 1.82 -25.75
N GLY A 250 11.23 0.92 -24.89
CA GLY A 250 12.64 0.57 -24.79
C GLY A 250 13.46 1.49 -23.87
N ASN A 251 12.82 2.36 -23.08
CA ASN A 251 13.54 3.15 -22.08
C ASN A 251 14.08 2.25 -20.95
N ASP A 252 15.20 2.66 -20.36
CA ASP A 252 15.83 1.97 -19.24
C ASP A 252 14.85 1.81 -18.05
N PRO A 253 14.48 0.56 -17.67
CA PRO A 253 13.46 0.33 -16.64
C PRO A 253 13.83 0.88 -15.26
N VAL A 254 15.13 0.92 -14.93
CA VAL A 254 15.60 1.48 -13.66
C VAL A 254 15.39 2.99 -13.62
N ALA A 255 15.79 3.71 -14.67
CA ALA A 255 15.59 5.15 -14.79
C ALA A 255 14.09 5.50 -14.77
N VAL A 256 13.26 4.78 -15.51
CA VAL A 256 11.80 4.96 -15.52
C VAL A 256 11.23 4.76 -14.12
N ALA A 257 11.62 3.70 -13.41
CA ALA A 257 11.15 3.43 -12.06
C ALA A 257 11.60 4.50 -11.05
N VAL A 258 12.84 5.00 -11.13
CA VAL A 258 13.33 6.07 -10.25
C VAL A 258 12.55 7.37 -10.48
N VAL A 259 12.33 7.73 -11.74
CA VAL A 259 11.55 8.92 -12.10
C VAL A 259 10.11 8.77 -11.65
N ALA A 260 9.48 7.63 -11.88
CA ALA A 260 8.13 7.34 -11.43
C ALA A 260 8.03 7.39 -9.89
N ALA A 261 8.98 6.80 -9.17
CA ALA A 261 9.01 6.83 -7.72
C ALA A 261 9.11 8.27 -7.19
N ALA A 262 9.93 9.11 -7.82
CA ALA A 262 10.03 10.53 -7.49
C ALA A 262 8.70 11.25 -7.78
N VAL A 263 8.11 11.08 -8.96
CA VAL A 263 6.80 11.68 -9.32
C VAL A 263 5.73 11.29 -8.32
N ILE A 264 5.62 10.00 -8.00
CA ILE A 264 4.67 9.49 -7.03
C ILE A 264 4.93 10.17 -5.68
N ALA A 265 6.16 10.14 -5.14
CA ALA A 265 6.47 10.79 -3.87
C ALA A 265 6.11 12.29 -3.86
N PHE A 266 6.49 13.04 -4.90
CA PHE A 266 6.16 14.47 -4.99
C PHE A 266 4.64 14.69 -4.96
N VAL A 267 3.89 13.96 -5.77
CA VAL A 267 2.45 14.16 -5.87
C VAL A 267 1.73 13.65 -4.62
N THR A 268 2.02 12.44 -4.14
CA THR A 268 1.29 11.83 -3.03
C THR A 268 1.51 12.58 -1.72
N LEU A 269 2.75 12.98 -1.38
CA LEU A 269 3.04 13.71 -0.14
C LEU A 269 2.36 15.08 -0.13
N TYR A 270 2.53 15.88 -1.19
CA TYR A 270 1.94 17.22 -1.23
C TYR A 270 0.43 17.21 -1.39
N LEU A 271 -0.14 16.21 -2.09
CA LEU A 271 -1.59 16.05 -2.20
C LEU A 271 -2.21 15.65 -0.86
N THR A 272 -1.58 14.74 -0.12
CA THR A 272 -2.14 14.17 1.11
C THR A 272 -1.92 15.08 2.32
N HIS A 273 -0.79 15.77 2.39
CA HIS A 273 -0.38 16.53 3.59
C HIS A 273 -0.31 18.03 3.36
N GLY A 274 -0.44 18.49 2.12
CA GLY A 274 -0.34 19.89 1.76
C GLY A 274 1.11 20.38 1.74
N VAL A 275 1.28 21.61 1.24
CA VAL A 275 2.60 22.24 1.10
C VAL A 275 3.00 22.87 2.42
N SER A 276 3.99 22.28 3.10
CA SER A 276 4.52 22.76 4.38
C SER A 276 6.01 22.40 4.53
N PRO A 277 6.78 23.09 5.40
CA PRO A 277 8.17 22.74 5.67
C PRO A 277 8.33 21.29 6.11
N THR A 278 7.40 20.78 6.92
CA THR A 278 7.40 19.39 7.39
C THR A 278 7.19 18.41 6.26
N THR A 279 6.24 18.68 5.35
CA THR A 279 6.03 17.85 4.16
C THR A 279 7.28 17.81 3.29
N THR A 280 7.96 18.95 3.10
CA THR A 280 9.20 19.02 2.32
C THR A 280 10.35 18.26 2.98
N VAL A 281 10.47 18.31 4.32
CA VAL A 281 11.46 17.51 5.05
C VAL A 281 11.16 16.01 4.96
N ALA A 282 9.88 15.63 5.07
CA ALA A 282 9.46 14.24 4.89
C ALA A 282 9.84 13.75 3.49
N LEU A 283 9.52 14.52 2.45
CA LEU A 283 9.87 14.21 1.06
C LEU A 283 11.37 14.08 0.84
N ALA A 284 12.19 14.95 1.43
CA ALA A 284 13.64 14.83 1.36
C ALA A 284 14.14 13.53 2.01
N GLY A 285 13.51 13.13 3.13
CA GLY A 285 13.70 11.82 3.76
C GLY A 285 13.35 10.67 2.82
N THR A 286 12.17 10.72 2.20
CA THR A 286 11.70 9.71 1.25
C THR A 286 12.67 9.55 0.08
N LEU A 287 13.07 10.66 -0.56
CA LEU A 287 13.99 10.64 -1.70
C LEU A 287 15.38 10.14 -1.31
N GLY A 288 15.90 10.57 -0.16
CA GLY A 288 17.19 10.11 0.34
C GLY A 288 17.21 8.61 0.66
N SER A 289 16.15 8.10 1.28
CA SER A 289 15.99 6.67 1.55
C SER A 289 15.75 5.84 0.31
N LEU A 290 14.97 6.34 -0.65
CA LEU A 290 14.80 5.70 -1.96
C LEU A 290 16.13 5.59 -2.70
N PHE A 291 16.95 6.64 -2.67
CA PHE A 291 18.29 6.61 -3.27
C PHE A 291 19.16 5.53 -2.63
N LEU A 292 19.13 5.41 -1.30
CA LEU A 292 19.84 4.34 -0.60
C LEU A 292 19.31 2.96 -0.99
N THR A 293 17.98 2.77 -1.03
CA THR A 293 17.36 1.52 -1.48
C THR A 293 17.79 1.17 -2.90
N LEU A 294 17.75 2.13 -3.81
CA LEU A 294 18.20 1.96 -5.20
C LEU A 294 19.66 1.52 -5.25
N ALA A 295 20.56 2.21 -4.53
CA ALA A 295 21.97 1.89 -4.51
C ALA A 295 22.25 0.48 -3.96
N LEU A 296 21.57 0.09 -2.86
CA LEU A 296 21.67 -1.25 -2.29
C LEU A 296 21.13 -2.31 -3.25
N SER A 297 19.93 -2.10 -3.79
CA SER A 297 19.32 -3.02 -4.76
C SER A 297 20.21 -3.19 -5.98
N TRP A 298 20.76 -2.10 -6.52
CA TRP A 298 21.69 -2.17 -7.66
C TRP A 298 22.92 -3.04 -7.35
N VAL A 299 23.57 -2.83 -6.21
CA VAL A 299 24.72 -3.64 -5.77
C VAL A 299 24.34 -5.11 -5.60
N PHE A 300 23.25 -5.41 -4.90
CA PHE A 300 22.89 -6.80 -4.62
C PHE A 300 22.32 -7.53 -5.83
N PHE A 301 21.63 -6.85 -6.75
CA PHE A 301 21.19 -7.45 -8.00
C PHE A 301 22.38 -7.85 -8.88
N ASP A 302 23.41 -6.99 -8.96
CA ASP A 302 24.65 -7.29 -9.68
C ASP A 302 25.42 -8.45 -9.02
N LEU A 303 25.61 -8.41 -7.69
CA LEU A 303 26.29 -9.46 -6.94
C LEU A 303 25.61 -10.82 -7.05
N THR A 304 24.28 -10.85 -7.09
CA THR A 304 23.49 -12.08 -7.21
C THR A 304 23.27 -12.52 -8.66
N ARG A 305 23.67 -11.70 -9.65
CA ARG A 305 23.54 -11.95 -11.08
C ARG A 305 22.11 -12.29 -11.50
N ILE A 306 21.14 -11.56 -10.95
CA ILE A 306 19.74 -11.69 -11.34
C ILE A 306 19.62 -11.35 -12.83
N THR A 307 19.01 -12.25 -13.59
CA THR A 307 18.85 -12.13 -15.04
C THR A 307 17.49 -11.56 -15.44
N GLY A 308 16.49 -11.76 -14.58
CA GLY A 308 15.10 -11.42 -14.84
C GLY A 308 14.26 -12.57 -15.39
N PHE A 309 14.86 -13.72 -15.74
CA PHE A 309 14.16 -14.84 -16.39
C PHE A 309 13.61 -15.91 -15.43
N GLY A 310 13.59 -15.63 -14.12
CA GLY A 310 13.12 -16.59 -13.13
C GLY A 310 11.64 -16.95 -13.24
N ALA A 311 10.79 -16.00 -13.67
CA ALA A 311 9.33 -16.18 -13.73
C ALA A 311 8.85 -16.43 -15.17
N GLU A 312 7.77 -17.22 -15.31
CA GLU A 312 7.27 -17.65 -16.63
C GLU A 312 6.78 -16.47 -17.48
N GLU A 313 6.12 -15.49 -16.85
CA GLU A 313 5.66 -14.27 -17.51
C GLU A 313 6.81 -13.46 -18.12
N ASN A 314 8.01 -13.52 -17.52
CA ASN A 314 9.18 -12.78 -18.00
C ASN A 314 9.81 -13.45 -19.23
N LEU A 315 9.54 -14.73 -19.48
CA LEU A 315 10.00 -15.44 -20.68
C LEU A 315 9.28 -14.96 -21.94
N LEU A 316 8.04 -14.47 -21.80
CA LEU A 316 7.22 -14.00 -22.93
C LEU A 316 7.58 -12.57 -23.36
N LEU A 317 7.94 -11.69 -22.41
CA LEU A 317 8.15 -10.27 -22.66
C LEU A 317 9.12 -9.96 -23.82
N PRO A 318 10.27 -10.66 -23.98
CA PRO A 318 11.19 -10.36 -25.09
C PRO A 318 10.59 -10.64 -26.47
N PHE A 319 9.68 -11.60 -26.58
CA PHE A 319 8.99 -11.90 -27.83
C PHE A 319 7.93 -10.85 -28.17
N LEU A 320 7.39 -10.16 -27.16
CA LEU A 320 6.36 -9.15 -27.35
C LEU A 320 6.98 -7.78 -27.60
N ALA A 321 7.98 -7.38 -26.82
CA ALA A 321 8.43 -5.99 -26.77
C ALA A 321 9.94 -5.81 -27.03
N GLY A 322 10.62 -6.84 -27.56
CA GLY A 322 12.04 -6.78 -27.89
C GLY A 322 12.95 -6.88 -26.67
N ASP A 323 14.17 -6.35 -26.78
CA ASP A 323 15.20 -6.43 -25.73
C ASP A 323 14.89 -5.53 -24.52
N ILE A 324 13.92 -5.96 -23.69
CA ILE A 324 13.65 -5.34 -22.38
C ILE A 324 14.67 -5.85 -21.37
N ASP A 325 15.29 -4.93 -20.62
CA ASP A 325 16.09 -5.27 -19.44
C ASP A 325 15.20 -5.75 -18.28
N LEU A 326 14.96 -7.06 -18.23
CA LEU A 326 14.13 -7.69 -17.20
C LEU A 326 14.75 -7.59 -15.80
N ALA A 327 16.08 -7.64 -15.67
CA ALA A 327 16.75 -7.45 -14.39
C ALA A 327 16.53 -6.02 -13.87
N GLY A 328 16.68 -5.03 -14.76
CA GLY A 328 16.34 -3.64 -14.50
C GLY A 328 14.87 -3.44 -14.11
N LEU A 329 13.94 -4.15 -14.75
CA LEU A 329 12.51 -4.10 -14.43
C LEU A 329 12.23 -4.62 -13.00
N LEU A 330 12.85 -5.72 -12.61
CA LEU A 330 12.72 -6.28 -11.26
C LEU A 330 13.34 -5.37 -10.18
N LEU A 331 14.47 -4.74 -10.49
CA LEU A 331 15.13 -3.75 -9.64
C LEU A 331 14.24 -2.50 -9.49
N GLY A 332 13.69 -1.99 -10.59
CA GLY A 332 12.72 -0.90 -10.58
C GLY A 332 11.48 -1.22 -9.75
N GLY A 333 10.96 -2.44 -9.87
CA GLY A 333 9.89 -2.96 -9.02
C GLY A 333 10.24 -2.95 -7.53
N ALA A 334 11.49 -3.24 -7.17
CA ALA A 334 11.95 -3.15 -5.77
C ALA A 334 11.95 -1.71 -5.23
N VAL A 335 12.33 -0.74 -6.05
CA VAL A 335 12.32 0.69 -5.70
C VAL A 335 10.88 1.18 -5.50
N ILE A 336 9.99 0.89 -6.46
CA ILE A 336 8.58 1.26 -6.40
C ILE A 336 7.87 0.59 -5.22
N GLY A 337 8.12 -0.71 -4.99
CA GLY A 337 7.53 -1.45 -3.87
C GLY A 337 7.92 -0.89 -2.51
N THR A 338 9.12 -0.30 -2.38
CA THR A 338 9.59 0.30 -1.12
C THR A 338 9.00 1.69 -0.86
N LEU A 339 8.72 2.46 -1.92
CA LEU A 339 8.20 3.84 -1.81
C LEU A 339 6.93 3.92 -0.94
N GLY A 340 5.99 3.00 -1.13
CA GLY A 340 4.71 3.02 -0.41
C GLY A 340 4.85 2.98 1.11
N ALA A 341 5.84 2.23 1.62
CA ALA A 341 6.12 2.18 3.06
C ALA A 341 7.01 3.35 3.54
N LEU A 342 7.80 3.97 2.65
CA LEU A 342 8.65 5.12 2.99
C LEU A 342 7.84 6.40 3.23
N ASP A 343 6.78 6.63 2.44
CA ASP A 343 5.91 7.80 2.59
C ASP A 343 5.37 7.90 4.03
N ASP A 344 4.73 6.83 4.51
CA ASP A 344 4.18 6.75 5.87
C ASP A 344 5.24 6.93 6.98
N ILE A 345 6.40 6.27 6.85
CA ILE A 345 7.47 6.37 7.85
C ILE A 345 7.99 7.81 7.94
N THR A 346 8.34 8.42 6.81
CA THR A 346 8.97 9.74 6.81
C THR A 346 8.06 10.83 7.36
N VAL A 347 6.79 10.82 6.96
CA VAL A 347 5.78 11.75 7.49
C VAL A 347 5.58 11.55 8.98
N THR A 348 5.41 10.30 9.42
CA THR A 348 5.21 9.98 10.83
C THR A 348 6.42 10.40 11.67
N GLN A 349 7.64 10.23 11.16
CA GLN A 349 8.85 10.70 11.84
C GLN A 349 8.89 12.22 11.97
N VAL A 350 8.61 12.97 10.90
CA VAL A 350 8.59 14.43 10.98
C VAL A 350 7.52 14.91 11.97
N ALA A 351 6.33 14.30 11.95
CA ALA A 351 5.26 14.62 12.89
C ALA A 351 5.66 14.34 14.35
N ALA A 352 6.26 13.18 14.62
CA ALA A 352 6.72 12.82 15.96
C ALA A 352 7.79 13.78 16.48
N VAL A 353 8.79 14.11 15.65
CA VAL A 353 9.86 15.06 16.03
C VAL A 353 9.29 16.45 16.30
N SER A 354 8.33 16.89 15.47
CA SER A 354 7.70 18.20 15.63
C SER A 354 6.89 18.27 16.93
N GLU A 355 6.08 17.26 17.25
CA GLU A 355 5.30 17.23 18.49
C GLU A 355 6.21 17.18 19.73
N ILE A 356 7.31 16.42 19.70
CA ILE A 356 8.27 16.38 20.82
C ILE A 356 8.87 17.78 21.04
N HIS A 357 9.26 18.47 19.97
CA HIS A 357 9.82 19.82 20.08
C HIS A 357 8.79 20.84 20.58
N ASP A 358 7.56 20.80 20.07
CA ASP A 358 6.49 21.72 20.49
C ASP A 358 6.19 21.60 21.99
N ARG A 359 6.36 20.40 22.57
CA ARG A 359 6.22 20.16 24.02
C ARG A 359 7.47 20.49 24.83
N ARG A 360 8.65 20.32 24.25
CA ARG A 360 9.96 20.50 24.89
C ARG A 360 10.91 21.27 23.97
N PRO A 361 10.69 22.59 23.79
CA PRO A 361 11.51 23.41 22.91
C PRO A 361 12.94 23.61 23.42
N ASP A 362 13.19 23.25 24.68
CA ASP A 362 14.49 23.30 25.36
C ASP A 362 15.46 22.18 24.95
N LEU A 363 14.98 21.13 24.26
CA LEU A 363 15.81 20.00 23.86
C LEU A 363 16.87 20.41 22.82
N THR A 364 18.09 19.92 23.01
CA THR A 364 19.13 20.01 21.98
C THR A 364 18.78 19.14 20.77
N VAL A 365 19.37 19.43 19.62
CA VAL A 365 19.20 18.63 18.39
C VAL A 365 19.49 17.15 18.66
N SER A 366 20.56 16.83 19.38
CA SER A 366 20.93 15.44 19.69
C SER A 366 19.91 14.72 20.56
N GLU A 367 19.34 15.41 21.55
CA GLU A 367 18.30 14.84 22.43
C GLU A 367 17.00 14.63 21.68
N LEU A 368 16.65 15.57 20.78
CA LEU A 368 15.49 15.46 19.93
C LEU A 368 15.64 14.31 18.92
N VAL A 369 16.82 14.18 18.30
CA VAL A 369 17.13 13.04 17.41
C VAL A 369 17.06 11.72 18.14
N ALA A 370 17.68 11.61 19.33
CA ALA A 370 17.65 10.40 20.12
C ALA A 370 16.21 10.03 20.53
N SER A 371 15.37 11.03 20.82
CA SER A 371 13.96 10.83 21.17
C SER A 371 13.12 10.39 19.97
N GLY A 372 13.29 11.03 18.81
CA GLY A 372 12.63 10.64 17.56
C GLY A 372 12.99 9.22 17.13
N ILE A 373 14.28 8.85 17.16
CA ILE A 373 14.73 7.49 16.81
C ILE A 373 14.11 6.44 17.74
N ARG A 374 13.93 6.74 19.04
CA ARG A 374 13.24 5.80 19.95
C ARG A 374 11.80 5.52 19.52
N VAL A 375 11.06 6.55 19.10
CA VAL A 375 9.70 6.41 18.56
C VAL A 375 9.72 5.63 17.24
N GLY A 376 10.57 6.03 16.30
CA GLY A 376 10.66 5.36 15.00
C GLY A 376 11.02 3.88 15.08
N ARG A 377 11.87 3.48 16.04
CA ARG A 377 12.27 2.08 16.23
C ARG A 377 11.09 1.14 16.52
N GLU A 378 10.06 1.61 17.21
CA GLU A 378 8.86 0.81 17.49
C GLU A 378 8.04 0.55 16.23
N HIS A 379 7.95 1.55 15.34
CA HIS A 379 7.25 1.43 14.07
C HIS A 379 7.99 0.54 13.07
N ILE A 380 9.32 0.63 12.97
CA ILE A 380 10.14 -0.15 12.03
C ILE A 380 9.87 -1.65 12.17
N ALA A 381 9.87 -2.18 13.40
CA ALA A 381 9.69 -3.60 13.65
C ALA A 381 8.35 -4.12 13.13
N SER A 382 7.29 -3.31 13.29
CA SER A 382 5.96 -3.64 12.78
C SER A 382 5.92 -3.59 11.25
N THR A 383 6.45 -2.53 10.63
CA THR A 383 6.41 -2.35 9.17
C THR A 383 7.22 -3.42 8.43
N VAL A 384 8.42 -3.76 8.90
CA VAL A 384 9.24 -4.83 8.31
C VAL A 384 8.52 -6.16 8.35
N ASN A 385 7.89 -6.52 9.48
CA ASN A 385 7.13 -7.76 9.60
C ASN A 385 5.91 -7.78 8.67
N THR A 386 5.18 -6.66 8.56
CA THR A 386 4.03 -6.56 7.66
C THR A 386 4.44 -6.75 6.20
N LEU A 387 5.53 -6.13 5.76
CA LEU A 387 6.03 -6.31 4.40
C LEU A 387 6.47 -7.75 4.14
N LEU A 388 7.22 -8.35 5.06
CA LEU A 388 7.64 -9.75 4.96
C LEU A 388 6.44 -10.68 4.80
N LEU A 389 5.39 -10.51 5.62
CA LEU A 389 4.18 -11.32 5.54
C LEU A 389 3.41 -11.10 4.24
N ALA A 390 3.38 -9.88 3.71
CA ALA A 390 2.73 -9.58 2.43
C ALA A 390 3.44 -10.30 1.26
N TYR A 391 4.77 -10.21 1.17
CA TYR A 391 5.55 -10.88 0.12
C TYR A 391 5.54 -12.40 0.26
N ALA A 392 5.70 -12.91 1.49
CA ALA A 392 5.60 -14.36 1.74
C ALA A 392 4.21 -14.89 1.42
N GLY A 393 3.15 -14.13 1.74
CA GLY A 393 1.77 -14.44 1.41
C GLY A 393 1.52 -14.54 -0.09
N ALA A 394 2.03 -13.57 -0.87
CA ALA A 394 1.95 -13.60 -2.33
C ALA A 394 2.73 -14.78 -2.93
N SER A 395 3.80 -15.23 -2.26
CA SER A 395 4.67 -16.32 -2.71
C SER A 395 4.23 -17.72 -2.24
N LEU A 396 3.07 -17.86 -1.56
CA LEU A 396 2.61 -19.14 -1.02
C LEU A 396 2.52 -20.29 -2.04
N PRO A 397 2.02 -20.10 -3.28
CA PRO A 397 1.96 -21.18 -4.27
C PRO A 397 3.34 -21.76 -4.59
N ILE A 398 4.34 -20.88 -4.74
CA ILE A 398 5.73 -21.27 -5.02
C ILE A 398 6.33 -21.99 -3.81
N LEU A 399 6.07 -21.49 -2.59
CA LEU A 399 6.51 -22.17 -1.36
C LEU A 399 5.90 -23.58 -1.23
N LEU A 400 4.63 -23.76 -1.63
CA LEU A 400 3.98 -25.08 -1.65
C LEU A 400 4.60 -26.01 -2.69
N LEU A 401 4.86 -25.51 -3.91
CA LEU A 401 5.49 -26.30 -4.97
C LEU A 401 6.84 -26.87 -4.52
N PHE A 402 7.64 -26.06 -3.83
CA PHE A 402 8.92 -26.50 -3.28
C PHE A 402 8.78 -27.41 -2.06
N SER A 403 7.77 -27.20 -1.22
CA SER A 403 7.47 -28.09 -0.08
C SER A 403 7.11 -29.51 -0.54
N VAL A 404 6.48 -29.67 -1.70
CA VAL A 404 6.14 -30.98 -2.27
C VAL A 404 7.36 -31.63 -2.94
N SER A 405 8.30 -30.82 -3.42
CA SER A 405 9.50 -31.27 -4.14
C SER A 405 10.65 -31.78 -3.24
N ASP A 406 10.44 -31.83 -1.91
CA ASP A 406 11.46 -32.19 -0.90
C ASP A 406 12.80 -31.43 -1.05
N GLN A 407 12.70 -30.19 -1.54
CA GLN A 407 13.85 -29.31 -1.73
C GLN A 407 14.27 -28.70 -0.37
N SER A 408 15.57 -28.63 -0.11
CA SER A 408 16.06 -27.91 1.06
C SER A 408 15.75 -26.40 0.95
N LEU A 409 15.50 -25.73 2.07
CA LEU A 409 15.27 -24.28 2.10
C LEU A 409 16.41 -23.49 1.45
N ALA A 410 17.65 -23.98 1.55
CA ALA A 410 18.80 -23.36 0.93
C ALA A 410 18.73 -23.41 -0.61
N ASN A 411 18.30 -24.52 -1.19
CA ASN A 411 18.12 -24.65 -2.64
C ASN A 411 16.98 -23.76 -3.15
N VAL A 412 15.88 -23.71 -2.40
CA VAL A 412 14.74 -22.84 -2.69
C VAL A 412 15.17 -21.38 -2.68
N ALA A 413 15.86 -20.93 -1.63
CA ALA A 413 16.37 -19.57 -1.51
C ALA A 413 17.39 -19.19 -2.60
N ASN A 414 18.08 -20.18 -3.18
CA ASN A 414 19.05 -20.01 -4.25
C ASN A 414 18.41 -20.00 -5.66
N THR A 415 17.10 -20.24 -5.76
CA THR A 415 16.38 -20.11 -7.04
C THR A 415 16.15 -18.63 -7.32
N GLU A 416 16.34 -18.19 -8.57
CA GLU A 416 16.27 -16.78 -8.95
C GLU A 416 14.97 -16.09 -8.51
N VAL A 417 13.81 -16.74 -8.71
CA VAL A 417 12.49 -16.21 -8.29
C VAL A 417 12.47 -15.85 -6.80
N VAL A 418 12.99 -16.74 -5.95
CA VAL A 418 13.00 -16.54 -4.50
C VAL A 418 14.12 -15.57 -4.09
N ALA A 419 15.28 -15.66 -4.74
CA ALA A 419 16.40 -14.76 -4.49
C ALA A 419 16.03 -13.29 -4.78
N VAL A 420 15.28 -13.03 -5.86
CA VAL A 420 14.74 -11.70 -6.18
C VAL A 420 13.88 -11.17 -5.03
N GLU A 421 12.94 -11.97 -4.51
CA GLU A 421 12.08 -11.55 -3.40
C GLU A 421 12.88 -11.30 -2.10
N ILE A 422 13.89 -12.13 -1.82
CA ILE A 422 14.78 -11.94 -0.66
C ILE A 422 15.56 -10.63 -0.80
N VAL A 423 16.23 -10.40 -1.94
CA VAL A 423 17.02 -9.19 -2.17
C VAL A 423 16.13 -7.96 -2.11
N ARG A 424 14.96 -7.99 -2.78
CA ARG A 424 13.96 -6.92 -2.75
C ARG A 424 13.53 -6.60 -1.32
N THR A 425 13.14 -7.61 -0.56
CA THR A 425 12.64 -7.45 0.82
C THR A 425 13.72 -6.91 1.75
N LEU A 426 14.95 -7.42 1.66
CA LEU A 426 16.05 -7.00 2.52
C LEU A 426 16.54 -5.59 2.17
N CYS A 427 16.75 -5.27 0.90
CA CYS A 427 17.18 -3.94 0.48
C CYS A 427 16.10 -2.89 0.79
N GLY A 428 14.83 -3.21 0.52
CA GLY A 428 13.71 -2.33 0.88
C GLY A 428 13.61 -2.11 2.39
N SER A 429 13.76 -3.16 3.20
CA SER A 429 13.74 -3.06 4.67
C SER A 429 14.91 -2.24 5.22
N ILE A 430 16.12 -2.37 4.66
CA ILE A 430 17.27 -1.53 5.06
C ILE A 430 16.99 -0.06 4.72
N GLY A 431 16.42 0.23 3.55
CA GLY A 431 15.98 1.56 3.16
C GLY A 431 14.96 2.18 4.14
N LEU A 432 13.96 1.40 4.54
CA LEU A 432 12.95 1.79 5.53
C LEU A 432 13.57 2.06 6.91
N VAL A 433 14.46 1.18 7.37
CA VAL A 433 15.19 1.35 8.63
C VAL A 433 16.04 2.63 8.61
N ALA A 434 16.70 2.91 7.48
CA ALA A 434 17.53 4.10 7.30
C ALA A 434 16.72 5.40 7.18
N ALA A 435 15.47 5.32 6.72
CA ALA A 435 14.56 6.48 6.63
C ALA A 435 14.29 7.13 7.98
N VAL A 436 14.24 6.33 9.05
CA VAL A 436 14.00 6.83 10.40
C VAL A 436 15.09 7.78 10.88
N PRO A 437 16.37 7.37 11.01
CA PRO A 437 17.42 8.28 11.46
C PRO A 437 17.66 9.43 10.49
N LEU A 438 17.57 9.20 9.17
CA LEU A 438 17.76 10.25 8.16
C LEU A 438 16.72 11.36 8.30
N THR A 439 15.44 10.99 8.32
CA THR A 439 14.33 11.95 8.40
C THR A 439 14.28 12.61 9.77
N THR A 440 14.55 11.85 10.84
CA THR A 440 14.60 12.37 12.21
C THR A 440 15.68 13.45 12.37
N ALA A 441 16.88 13.21 11.81
CA ALA A 441 17.97 14.18 11.85
C ALA A 441 17.61 15.48 11.10
N MET A 442 17.05 15.36 9.89
CA MET A 442 16.62 16.52 9.11
C MET A 442 15.50 17.30 9.82
N ALA A 443 14.49 16.61 10.36
CA ALA A 443 13.41 17.24 11.11
C ALA A 443 13.93 17.98 12.34
N ALA A 444 14.77 17.33 13.16
CA ALA A 444 15.29 17.95 14.38
C ALA A 444 16.12 19.21 14.08
N LEU A 445 16.94 19.19 13.02
CA LEU A 445 17.72 20.34 12.57
C LEU A 445 16.86 21.50 12.06
N VAL A 446 15.77 21.20 11.35
CA VAL A 446 14.87 22.23 10.80
C VAL A 446 14.06 22.87 11.92
N VAL A 447 13.49 22.06 12.82
CA VAL A 447 12.60 22.54 13.87
C VAL A 447 13.32 23.35 14.94
N THR A 448 14.48 22.89 15.41
CA THR A 448 15.28 23.63 16.40
C THR A 448 15.84 24.94 15.84
N GLY A 449 16.19 24.98 14.55
CA GLY A 449 16.69 26.19 13.89
C GLY A 449 15.66 27.32 13.79
N ALA A 450 14.36 27.00 13.75
CA ALA A 450 13.27 27.99 13.69
C ALA A 450 12.91 28.60 15.06
N ALA A 451 13.37 27.97 16.14
CA ALA A 451 13.09 28.33 17.53
C ALA A 451 14.05 29.37 18.13
N SER A 452 14.88 30.05 17.32
CA SER A 452 15.74 31.14 17.80
C SER A 452 15.15 32.54 17.54
N PRO A 453 14.23 33.05 18.37
CA PRO A 453 14.22 34.45 18.73
C PRO A 453 15.21 34.65 19.88
N THR A 454 16.20 35.52 19.68
CA THR A 454 16.77 36.31 20.77
C THR A 454 15.62 36.88 21.60
N LEU A 455 15.42 36.35 22.81
CA LEU A 455 14.60 37.04 23.80
C LEU A 455 15.21 38.44 23.95
N PRO A 456 14.42 39.53 23.88
CA PRO A 456 14.90 40.81 24.36
C PRO A 456 15.32 40.58 25.81
N SER A 457 16.57 40.89 26.14
CA SER A 457 17.00 40.98 27.53
C SER A 457 16.00 41.87 28.25
N SER A 458 15.19 41.28 29.13
CA SER A 458 14.30 42.01 30.01
C SER A 458 15.16 42.70 31.07
N ASP A 459 15.82 43.78 30.67
CA ASP A 459 16.32 44.83 31.56
C ASP A 459 15.18 45.80 31.93
N SER A 460 14.01 45.23 32.18
CA SER A 460 12.92 45.93 32.86
C SER A 460 12.74 45.23 34.20
N ALA A 461 13.14 45.93 35.26
CA ALA A 461 12.87 45.56 36.65
C ALA A 461 11.42 45.08 36.79
N PRO A 462 11.15 44.06 37.64
CA PRO A 462 9.79 43.58 37.83
C PRO A 462 8.92 44.75 38.31
N ALA A 463 7.92 45.12 37.50
CA ALA A 463 6.82 45.92 37.99
C ALA A 463 6.12 45.07 39.06
N GLU A 464 5.99 45.62 40.27
CA GLU A 464 5.22 45.02 41.36
C GLU A 464 3.83 44.64 40.84
N GLU A 465 3.53 43.35 40.77
CA GLU A 465 2.15 42.89 40.70
C GLU A 465 1.42 43.41 41.95
N PRO A 466 0.23 44.04 41.81
CA PRO A 466 -0.57 44.35 42.96
C PRO A 466 -1.01 43.03 43.57
N THR A 467 -0.45 42.70 44.73
CA THR A 467 -0.88 41.54 45.51
C THR A 467 -2.33 41.74 45.91
N LEU A 468 -3.26 41.06 45.22
CA LEU A 468 -4.64 40.96 45.64
C LEU A 468 -4.67 40.37 47.05
N ARG A 469 -5.15 41.15 48.01
CA ARG A 469 -5.25 40.73 49.40
C ARG A 469 -6.62 40.11 49.62
N TRP A 470 -6.69 39.16 50.52
CA TRP A 470 -7.95 38.50 50.87
C TRP A 470 -9.04 39.48 51.37
N GLU A 471 -8.60 40.64 51.86
CA GLU A 471 -9.43 41.75 52.31
C GLU A 471 -10.21 42.44 51.16
N ASP A 472 -9.74 42.32 49.91
CA ASP A 472 -10.39 42.88 48.71
C ASP A 472 -11.67 42.10 48.31
N PHE A 473 -11.94 40.97 48.95
CA PHE A 473 -13.08 40.08 48.67
C PHE A 473 -14.05 39.92 49.85
N GLY A 474 -13.87 40.71 50.92
CA GLY A 474 -14.80 40.72 52.07
C GLY A 474 -16.11 41.46 51.75
N PRO A 475 -17.25 41.06 52.33
CA PRO A 475 -18.50 41.81 52.17
C PRO A 475 -18.36 43.21 52.78
N GLU A 476 -18.66 44.24 51.98
CA GLU A 476 -18.78 45.61 52.48
C GLU A 476 -19.99 45.71 53.42
N ASP A 477 -19.74 45.98 54.70
CA ASP A 477 -20.78 46.29 55.66
C ASP A 477 -21.48 47.59 55.21
N ARG A 478 -22.67 47.47 54.63
CA ARG A 478 -23.57 48.60 54.41
C ARG A 478 -24.35 48.86 55.70
N GLU A 479 -23.86 49.78 56.51
CA GLU A 479 -24.66 50.43 57.56
C GLU A 479 -25.21 51.76 57.04
N GLU A 480 -26.52 52.00 57.27
CA GLU A 480 -27.23 53.26 57.02
C GLU A 480 -26.85 54.37 58.02
#